data_AF-A0A1B6GQ99-F1
#
_entry.id   AF-A0A1B6GQ99-F1
#
_cell.length_a   1.000
_cell.length_b   1.000
_cell.length_c   1.000
_cell.angle_alpha   90.00
_cell.angle_beta   90.00
_cell.angle_gamma   90.00
#
_symmetry.space_group_name_H-M   'P 1'
#
loop_
_entity.id
_entity.type
_entity.pdbx_description
1 polymer ?
#
loop_
_entity_poly.entity_id
_entity_poly.type
_entity_poly.pdbx_seq_one_letter_code
_entity_poly.pdbx_strand_id
1 'polypeptide(L)'
;QINHFFNKIRRLSHHGPFDSHFGHMEFKGETTNGLKSGFKFTCAMCNLCDVLWSEDNDQQMDVNTASVAGIMSIGSGYSGLQELLGAMYVHCMSNTTYDRYHS
;
A
#
# COMPACT_ATOMS: atom_id res chain seq x y z
N GLN A 1 5.50 -9.86 -0.16
CA GLN A 1 4.39 -8.89 -0.15
C GLN A 1 3.31 -9.32 0.85
N ILE A 2 2.49 -10.36 0.60
CA ILE A 2 1.42 -10.75 1.55
C ILE A 2 1.90 -11.20 2.94
N ASN A 3 3.05 -11.89 3.02
CA ASN A 3 3.66 -12.27 4.30
C ASN A 3 4.05 -11.04 5.14
N HIS A 4 4.52 -9.97 4.50
CA HIS A 4 4.83 -8.72 5.21
C HIS A 4 3.56 -8.11 5.82
N PHE A 5 2.46 -8.08 5.08
CA PHE A 5 1.17 -7.62 5.57
C PHE A 5 0.70 -8.43 6.79
N PHE A 6 0.70 -9.76 6.72
CA PHE A 6 0.34 -10.62 7.85
C PHE A 6 1.31 -10.49 9.04
N ASN A 7 2.59 -10.28 8.79
CA ASN A 7 3.56 -10.00 9.85
C ASN A 7 3.27 -8.69 10.56
N LYS A 8 2.81 -7.65 9.85
CA LYS A 8 2.38 -6.40 10.48
C LYS A 8 1.10 -6.59 11.30
N ILE A 9 0.13 -7.36 10.81
CA ILE A 9 -1.05 -7.75 11.61
C ILE A 9 -0.60 -8.41 12.92
N ARG A 10 0.34 -9.36 12.85
CA ARG A 10 0.88 -10.04 14.04
C ARG A 10 1.55 -9.09 15.02
N ARG A 11 2.26 -8.06 14.54
CA ARG A 11 2.87 -7.03 15.39
C ARG A 11 1.81 -6.20 16.11
N LEU A 12 0.68 -5.95 15.47
CA LEU A 12 -0.47 -5.28 16.09
C LEU A 12 -1.29 -6.21 17.01
N SER A 13 -0.97 -7.50 17.11
CA SER A 13 -1.62 -8.40 18.08
C SER A 13 -1.26 -8.11 19.53
N HIS A 14 -0.20 -7.34 19.78
CA HIS A 14 0.23 -6.92 21.12
C HIS A 14 0.64 -5.46 21.06
N HIS A 15 -0.23 -4.57 21.53
CA HIS A 15 0.03 -3.13 21.50
C HIS A 15 -0.59 -2.37 22.68
N GLY A 16 0.00 -1.21 22.99
CA GLY A 16 -0.50 -0.31 24.02
C GLY A 16 -0.29 -0.79 25.47
N PRO A 17 -0.69 0.03 26.47
CA PRO A 17 -0.42 -0.21 27.88
C PRO A 17 -1.29 -1.32 28.53
N PHE A 18 -2.22 -1.91 27.78
CA PHE A 18 -3.14 -2.95 28.27
C PHE A 18 -2.99 -4.29 27.52
N ASP A 19 -1.88 -4.49 26.79
CA ASP A 19 -1.70 -5.63 25.88
C ASP A 19 -2.91 -5.84 24.95
N SER A 20 -3.36 -4.73 24.33
CA SER A 20 -4.50 -4.75 23.43
C SER A 20 -4.21 -5.64 22.23
N HIS A 21 -5.19 -6.47 21.88
CA HIS A 21 -5.10 -7.38 20.75
C HIS A 21 -5.64 -6.78 19.45
N PHE A 22 -5.20 -7.33 18.33
CA PHE A 22 -5.70 -6.96 17.01
C PHE A 22 -7.22 -7.13 16.88
N GLY A 23 -7.84 -8.00 17.68
CA GLY A 23 -9.30 -8.14 17.74
C GLY A 23 -10.05 -6.86 18.13
N HIS A 24 -9.38 -5.87 18.73
CA HIS A 24 -9.94 -4.55 19.03
C HIS A 24 -9.64 -3.50 17.95
N MET A 25 -8.96 -3.87 16.86
CA MET A 25 -8.67 -2.98 15.74
C MET A 25 -9.87 -2.90 14.82
N GLU A 26 -10.41 -1.69 14.65
CA GLU A 26 -11.50 -1.39 13.73
C GLU A 26 -10.93 -0.84 12.43
N PHE A 27 -11.34 -1.42 11.30
CA PHE A 27 -11.03 -0.87 9.99
C PHE A 27 -11.75 0.46 9.79
N LYS A 28 -11.00 1.51 9.43
CA LYS A 28 -11.52 2.87 9.21
C LYS A 28 -11.55 3.28 7.74
N GLY A 29 -10.87 2.53 6.87
CA GLY A 29 -10.88 2.80 5.44
C GLY A 29 -9.56 2.44 4.75
N GLU A 30 -9.58 2.55 3.43
CA GLU A 30 -8.42 2.37 2.58
C GLU A 30 -7.78 3.73 2.24
N THR A 31 -6.50 3.72 1.95
CA THR A 31 -5.74 4.82 1.36
C THR A 31 -4.77 4.24 0.34
N THR A 32 -4.39 5.03 -0.65
CA THR A 32 -3.42 4.60 -1.66
C THR A 32 -2.18 5.49 -1.65
N ASN A 33 -1.06 4.95 -2.11
CA ASN A 33 0.15 5.69 -2.44
C ASN A 33 0.70 5.16 -3.77
N GLY A 34 0.28 5.78 -4.87
CA GLY A 34 0.40 5.18 -6.19
C GLY A 34 -0.43 3.90 -6.27
N LEU A 35 0.22 2.78 -6.55
CA LEU A 35 -0.37 1.44 -6.62
C LEU A 35 -0.29 0.67 -5.29
N LYS A 36 0.32 1.26 -4.25
CA LYS A 36 0.34 0.66 -2.91
C LYS A 36 -0.99 0.91 -2.21
N SER A 37 -1.60 -0.14 -1.65
CA SER A 37 -2.78 -0.04 -0.78
C SER A 37 -2.36 0.02 0.69
N GLY A 38 -3.00 0.91 1.44
CA GLY A 38 -2.85 1.08 2.88
C GLY A 38 -4.20 0.94 3.56
N PHE A 39 -4.26 0.10 4.59
CA PHE A 39 -5.48 -0.18 5.35
C PHE A 39 -5.40 0.51 6.71
N LYS A 40 -6.28 1.48 6.95
CA LYS A 40 -6.31 2.27 8.19
C LYS A 40 -7.07 1.51 9.26
N PHE A 41 -6.46 1.36 10.43
CA PHE A 41 -7.07 0.74 11.60
C PHE A 41 -6.97 1.67 12.80
N THR A 42 -7.98 1.60 13.67
CA THR A 42 -7.97 2.26 14.98
C THR A 42 -8.35 1.26 16.06
N CYS A 43 -7.55 1.15 17.11
CA CYS A 43 -7.87 0.32 18.26
C CYS A 43 -8.95 0.98 19.13
N ALA A 44 -10.05 0.28 19.36
CA ALA A 44 -11.14 0.77 20.23
C ALA A 44 -10.73 0.87 21.72
N MET A 45 -9.69 0.16 22.15
CA MET A 45 -9.26 0.11 23.56
C MET A 45 -8.23 1.17 23.91
N CYS A 46 -7.23 1.39 23.04
CA CYS A 46 -6.11 2.29 23.33
C CYS A 46 -5.99 3.46 22.34
N ASN A 47 -6.91 3.58 21.37
CA ASN A 47 -6.93 4.61 20.33
C ASN A 47 -5.68 4.65 19.43
N LEU A 48 -4.89 3.57 19.40
CA LEU A 48 -3.79 3.44 18.44
C LEU A 48 -4.35 3.51 17.01
N CYS A 49 -3.87 4.45 16.22
CA CYS A 49 -4.15 4.54 14.80
C CYS A 49 -2.94 4.09 14.01
N ASP A 50 -3.11 3.09 13.13
CA ASP A 50 -2.02 2.61 12.26
C ASP A 50 -2.51 2.34 10.83
N VAL A 51 -1.59 2.41 9.88
CA VAL A 51 -1.83 2.11 8.47
C VAL A 51 -1.00 0.91 8.05
N LEU A 52 -1.69 -0.19 7.81
CA LEU A 52 -1.08 -1.41 7.31
C LEU A 52 -0.96 -1.34 5.78
N TRP A 53 0.27 -1.17 5.29
CA TRP A 53 0.56 -1.20 3.86
C TRP A 53 0.65 -2.64 3.34
N SER A 54 0.06 -2.89 2.17
CA SER A 54 0.08 -4.19 1.47
C SER A 54 1.51 -4.66 1.14
N GLU A 55 2.42 -3.69 0.99
CA GLU A 55 3.81 -3.90 0.62
C GLU A 55 4.76 -3.29 1.64
N ASP A 56 5.99 -3.77 1.61
CA ASP A 56 7.09 -3.23 2.39
C ASP A 56 7.73 -2.07 1.62
N ASN A 57 8.09 -1.00 2.33
CA ASN A 57 8.76 0.15 1.73
C ASN A 57 10.27 -0.07 1.60
N ASP A 58 10.83 -1.08 2.28
CA ASP A 58 12.28 -1.37 2.27
C ASP A 58 12.70 -2.32 1.13
N GLN A 59 11.82 -2.60 0.17
CA GLN A 59 12.18 -3.37 -1.01
C GLN A 59 12.93 -2.50 -2.03
N GLN A 60 14.01 -3.05 -2.58
CA GLN A 60 14.85 -2.38 -3.58
C GLN A 60 14.06 -1.96 -4.84
N MET A 61 12.93 -2.61 -5.11
CA MET A 61 11.99 -2.26 -6.17
C MET A 61 10.56 -2.50 -5.68
N ASP A 62 9.88 -1.42 -5.26
CA ASP A 62 8.47 -1.47 -4.87
C ASP A 62 7.53 -1.52 -6.10
N VAL A 63 6.22 -1.76 -5.89
CA VAL A 63 5.27 -1.86 -7.01
C VAL A 63 5.17 -0.62 -7.87
N ASN A 64 5.40 0.57 -7.31
CA ASN A 64 5.35 1.81 -8.09
C ASN A 64 6.54 1.85 -9.03
N THR A 65 7.75 1.65 -8.51
CA THR A 65 8.98 1.58 -9.33
C THR A 65 8.88 0.46 -10.37
N ALA A 66 8.43 -0.74 -9.97
CA ALA A 66 8.30 -1.89 -10.86
C ALA A 66 7.31 -1.62 -12.01
N SER A 67 6.18 -0.98 -11.70
CA SER A 67 5.14 -0.69 -12.70
C SER A 67 5.58 0.40 -13.68
N VAL A 68 6.26 1.43 -13.19
CA VAL A 68 6.83 2.48 -14.05
C VAL A 68 7.95 1.92 -14.95
N ALA A 69 8.88 1.16 -14.38
CA ALA A 69 9.93 0.50 -15.16
C ALA A 69 9.34 -0.48 -16.18
N GLY A 70 8.34 -1.26 -15.77
CA GLY A 70 7.66 -2.23 -16.64
C GLY A 70 6.98 -1.56 -17.84
N ILE A 71 6.18 -0.50 -17.61
CA ILE A 71 5.50 0.19 -18.71
C ILE A 71 6.49 0.89 -19.66
N MET A 72 7.58 1.43 -19.13
CA MET A 72 8.65 2.03 -19.94
C MET A 72 9.39 0.99 -20.77
N SER A 73 9.63 -0.20 -20.20
CA SER A 73 10.36 -1.28 -20.89
C SER A 73 9.64 -1.75 -22.16
N ILE A 74 8.31 -1.62 -22.20
CA ILE A 74 7.49 -1.96 -23.37
C ILE A 74 7.26 -0.76 -24.30
N GLY A 75 8.02 0.33 -24.13
CA GLY A 75 7.98 1.51 -24.99
C GLY A 75 6.78 2.42 -24.76
N SER A 76 6.13 2.31 -23.60
CA SER A 76 4.96 3.11 -23.25
C SER A 76 5.24 4.05 -22.06
N GLY A 77 4.27 4.90 -21.74
CA GLY A 77 4.37 5.91 -20.68
C GLY A 77 3.18 5.87 -19.72
N TYR A 78 2.97 6.97 -19.00
CA TYR A 78 1.86 7.13 -18.05
C TYR A 78 0.49 6.73 -18.63
N SER A 79 0.18 7.17 -19.86
CA SER A 79 -1.11 6.87 -20.51
C SER A 79 -1.32 5.37 -20.72
N GLY A 80 -0.28 4.64 -21.12
CA GLY A 80 -0.37 3.19 -21.28
C GLY A 80 -0.47 2.46 -19.95
N LEU A 81 0.18 2.97 -18.89
CA LEU A 81 0.00 2.42 -17.54
C LEU A 81 -1.46 2.61 -17.09
N GLN A 82 -2.01 3.80 -17.31
CA GLN A 82 -3.40 4.11 -16.97
C GLN A 82 -4.38 3.24 -17.74
N GLU A 83 -4.16 3.01 -19.03
CA GLU A 83 -4.99 2.13 -19.86
C GLU A 83 -4.93 0.67 -19.38
N LEU A 84 -3.72 0.15 -19.15
CA LEU A 84 -3.50 -1.22 -18.67
C LEU A 84 -4.20 -1.46 -17.33
N LEU A 85 -4.00 -0.55 -16.37
CA LEU A 85 -4.61 -0.66 -15.04
C LEU A 85 -6.13 -0.47 -15.10
N GLY A 86 -6.60 0.46 -15.94
CA GLY A 86 -8.03 0.66 -16.19
C GLY A 86 -8.72 -0.59 -16.76
N ALA A 87 -8.06 -1.30 -17.66
CA ALA A 87 -8.56 -2.57 -18.20
C ALA A 87 -8.67 -3.67 -17.12
N MET A 88 -7.87 -3.58 -16.06
CA MET A 88 -7.90 -4.49 -14.91
C MET A 88 -8.78 -3.99 -13.76
N TYR A 89 -9.50 -2.87 -13.92
CA TYR A 89 -10.24 -2.20 -12.85
C TYR A 89 -9.38 -1.82 -11.63
N VAL A 90 -8.09 -1.55 -11.86
CA VAL A 90 -7.15 -1.07 -10.84
C VAL A 90 -6.99 0.44 -10.98
N HIS A 91 -7.07 1.17 -9.87
CA HIS A 91 -6.83 2.61 -9.88
C HIS A 91 -5.35 2.90 -10.19
N CYS A 92 -5.10 3.77 -11.17
CA CYS A 92 -3.75 4.19 -11.52
C CYS A 92 -3.20 5.21 -10.52
N MET A 93 -1.87 5.24 -10.36
CA MET A 93 -1.19 6.35 -9.68
C MET A 93 -1.46 7.68 -10.41
N SER A 94 -1.34 8.81 -9.71
CA SER A 94 -1.41 10.12 -10.37
C SER A 94 -0.20 10.37 -11.26
N ASN A 95 -0.33 11.24 -12.27
CA ASN A 95 0.80 11.62 -13.13
C ASN A 95 1.99 12.17 -12.33
N THR A 96 1.72 13.00 -11.31
CA THR A 96 2.77 13.51 -10.40
C THR A 96 3.50 12.41 -9.63
N THR A 97 2.80 11.30 -9.32
CA THR A 97 3.40 10.15 -8.65
C THR A 97 4.22 9.34 -9.66
N TYR A 98 3.69 9.13 -10.87
CA TYR A 98 4.41 8.48 -11.96
C TYR A 98 5.75 9.15 -12.25
N ASP A 99 5.75 10.48 -12.44
CA ASP A 99 6.95 11.25 -12.75
C ASP A 99 8.04 11.09 -11.68
N ARG A 100 7.65 10.95 -10.40
CA ARG A 100 8.57 10.72 -9.29
C ARG A 100 9.30 9.38 -9.40
N TYR A 101 8.64 8.35 -9.91
CA TYR A 101 9.19 7.00 -10.07
C TYR A 101 9.81 6.76 -11.46
N HIS A 102 9.56 7.66 -12.41
CA HIS A 102 10.18 7.68 -13.73
C HIS A 102 11.58 8.31 -13.72
N SER A 103 11.85 9.20 -12.74
CA SER A 103 13.08 10.00 -12.63
C SER A 103 14.26 9.22 -12.06
#